data_AF-A0A520MTI3-F1
#
_entry.id   AF-A0A520MTI3-F1
#
_cell.length_a   1.000
_cell.length_b   1.000
_cell.length_c   1.000
_cell.angle_alpha   90.00
_cell.angle_beta   90.00
_cell.angle_gamma   90.00
#
_symmetry.space_group_name_H-M   'P 1'
#
loop_
_entity.id
_entity.type
_entity.pdbx_description
1 polymer ?
#
loop_
_entity_poly.entity_id
_entity_poly.type
_entity_poly.pdbx_seq_one_letter_code
_entity_poly.pdbx_strand_id
1 'polypeptide(L)' 'MNELIEALKKGVVVISFKKIDTDEIRIMPSTLNEDLMPKGSKILNISSESATIVVWSLDKNAWRDIRSDTITEWRVQDD' A
#
# COMPACT_ATOMS: atom_id res chain seq x y z
N MET A 1 7.92 1.18 8.54
CA MET A 1 6.78 0.30 8.16
C MET A 1 5.50 0.64 8.92
N ASN A 2 5.54 0.82 10.26
CA ASN A 2 4.39 1.25 11.05
C ASN A 2 3.75 2.54 10.51
N GLU A 3 4.55 3.58 10.24
CA GLU A 3 4.07 4.88 9.74
C GLU A 3 3.32 4.76 8.40
N LEU A 4 3.80 3.91 7.49
CA LEU A 4 3.12 3.64 6.22
C LEU A 4 1.73 3.05 6.46
N ILE A 5 1.62 2.06 7.35
CA ILE A 5 0.36 1.40 7.67
C ILE A 5 -0.61 2.40 8.31
N GLU A 6 -0.12 3.26 9.21
CA GLU A 6 -0.93 4.31 9.82
C GLU A 6 -1.41 5.34 8.78
N ALA A 7 -0.54 5.75 7.87
CA ALA A 7 -0.91 6.66 6.79
C ALA A 7 -1.95 6.05 5.84
N LEU A 8 -1.78 4.77 5.48
CA LEU A 8 -2.75 4.02 4.68
C LEU A 8 -4.11 3.90 5.38
N LYS A 9 -4.12 3.70 6.71
CA LYS A 9 -5.37 3.65 7.49
C LYS A 9 -6.06 5.02 7.57
N LYS A 10 -5.29 6.10 7.53
CA LYS A 10 -5.82 7.48 7.53
C LYS A 10 -6.35 7.91 6.16
N GLY A 11 -5.70 7.50 5.07
CA GLY A 11 -6.06 7.97 3.73
C GLY A 11 -5.41 7.18 2.59
N VAL A 12 -5.09 7.88 1.50
CA VAL A 12 -4.41 7.28 0.35
C VAL A 12 -2.91 7.50 0.47
N VAL A 13 -2.14 6.45 0.22
CA VAL A 13 -0.69 6.50 0.18
C VAL A 13 -0.20 5.92 -1.14
N VAL A 14 0.66 6.68 -1.80
CA VAL A 14 1.30 6.32 -3.05
C VAL A 14 2.61 5.61 -2.72
N ILE A 15 2.67 4.31 -3.04
CA ILE A 15 3.85 3.47 -2.78
C ILE A 15 4.61 3.28 -4.09
N SER A 16 5.89 3.62 -4.09
CA SER A 16 6.84 3.46 -5.19
C SER A 16 7.76 2.29 -4.90
N PHE A 17 7.64 1.22 -5.67
CA PHE A 17 8.45 0.02 -5.52
C PHE A 17 9.12 -0.38 -6.83
N LYS A 18 10.30 -0.96 -6.71
CA LYS A 18 11.11 -1.38 -7.85
C LYS A 18 10.76 -2.81 -8.26
N LYS A 19 10.50 -3.03 -9.55
CA LYS A 19 10.38 -4.39 -10.09
C LYS A 19 11.75 -5.07 -10.07
N ILE A 20 11.81 -6.24 -9.44
CA ILE A 20 13.03 -7.07 -9.41
C ILE A 20 13.44 -7.50 -10.82
N ASP A 21 12.46 -7.66 -11.72
CA ASP A 21 12.66 -8.19 -13.07
C ASP A 21 13.19 -7.14 -14.08
N THR A 22 12.67 -5.91 -14.03
CA THR A 22 12.98 -4.87 -15.03
C THR A 22 13.66 -3.63 -14.45
N ASP A 23 13.96 -3.63 -13.14
CA ASP A 23 14.55 -2.49 -12.42
C ASP A 23 13.68 -1.21 -12.44
N GLU A 24 12.49 -1.27 -13.04
CA GLU A 24 11.55 -0.15 -13.16
C GLU A 24 10.88 0.18 -11.83
N ILE A 25 10.80 1.47 -11.52
CA ILE A 25 10.03 1.98 -10.39
C ILE A 25 8.56 2.03 -10.81
N ARG A 26 7.74 1.24 -10.15
CA ARG A 26 6.29 1.25 -10.29
C ARG A 26 5.67 2.00 -9.11
N ILE A 27 4.79 2.91 -9.43
CA ILE A 27 4.06 3.72 -8.46
C ILE A 27 2.63 3.19 -8.39
N MET A 28 2.14 2.89 -7.18
CA MET A 28 0.81 2.34 -6.97
C MET A 28 0.10 3.06 -5.81
N PRO A 29 -0.98 3.81 -6.09
CA PRO A 29 -1.82 4.40 -5.05
C PRO A 29 -2.58 3.29 -4.33
N SER A 30 -2.44 3.28 -3.00
CA SER A 30 -3.01 2.28 -2.13
C SER A 30 -3.66 2.92 -0.91
N THR A 31 -4.62 2.24 -0.29
CA THR A 31 -5.26 2.69 0.94
C THR A 31 -5.53 1.51 1.85
N LEU A 32 -5.77 1.79 3.12
CA LEU A 32 -6.34 0.88 4.11
C LEU A 32 -7.43 1.60 4.91
N ASN A 33 -8.00 2.67 4.35
CA ASN A 33 -9.08 3.39 4.98
C ASN A 33 -10.42 2.77 4.53
N GLU A 34 -11.20 2.27 5.48
CA GLU A 34 -12.50 1.63 5.21
C GLU A 34 -13.49 2.57 4.51
N ASP A 35 -13.39 3.89 4.74
CA ASP A 35 -14.21 4.91 4.09
C ASP A 35 -13.91 5.06 2.59
N LEU A 36 -12.66 4.82 2.20
CA LEU A 36 -12.21 4.90 0.80
C LEU A 36 -12.35 3.56 0.06
N MET A 37 -12.50 2.48 0.82
CA MET A 37 -12.64 1.14 0.27
C MET A 37 -14.11 0.82 -0.05
N PRO A 38 -14.36 -0.05 -1.06
CA PRO A 38 -15.73 -0.43 -1.37
C PRO A 38 -16.38 -1.18 -0.20
N LYS A 39 -17.68 -0.92 0.01
CA LYS A 39 -18.47 -1.52 1.10
C LYS A 39 -18.31 -3.04 1.14
N GLY A 40 -17.77 -3.55 2.26
CA GLY A 40 -17.49 -4.97 2.49
C GLY A 40 -16.02 -5.36 2.43
N SER A 41 -15.13 -4.43 2.11
CA SER A 41 -13.68 -4.67 2.17
C SER A 41 -13.21 -4.64 3.63
N LYS A 42 -12.72 -5.78 4.14
CA LYS A 42 -12.14 -5.85 5.49
C LYS A 42 -10.66 -5.57 5.44
N ILE A 43 -10.18 -4.62 6.25
CA ILE A 43 -8.74 -4.40 6.43
C ILE A 43 -8.11 -5.68 6.97
N LEU A 44 -7.15 -6.22 6.22
CA LEU A 44 -6.33 -7.33 6.66
C LEU A 44 -5.37 -6.83 7.74
N ASN A 45 -5.17 -7.62 8.80
CA ASN A 45 -4.23 -7.27 9.84
C ASN A 45 -2.79 -7.36 9.30
N ILE A 46 -2.20 -6.20 9.01
CA ILE A 46 -0.83 -6.10 8.49
C ILE A 46 0.12 -5.95 9.66
N SER A 47 1.00 -6.94 9.83
CA SER A 47 2.07 -6.87 10.81
C SER A 47 3.28 -6.18 10.22
N SER A 48 3.79 -5.17 10.91
CA SER A 48 5.03 -4.46 10.53
C SER A 48 6.28 -5.34 10.57
N GLU A 49 6.19 -6.51 11.21
CA GLU A 49 7.23 -7.54 11.24
C GLU A 49 7.25 -8.41 9.98
N SER A 50 6.21 -8.33 9.14
CA SER A 50 6.17 -9.07 7.89
C SER A 50 6.98 -8.35 6.81
N ALA A 51 7.77 -9.11 6.05
CA ALA A 51 8.51 -8.62 4.89
C ALA A 51 7.59 -8.18 3.72
N THR A 52 6.29 -8.44 3.84
CA THR A 52 5.28 -8.11 2.85
C THR A 52 4.13 -7.39 3.53
N ILE A 53 3.73 -6.24 2.98
CA ILE A 53 2.58 -5.48 3.40
C ILE A 53 1.42 -5.75 2.45
N VAL A 54 0.22 -5.99 3.00
CA VAL A 54 -0.98 -6.15 2.18
C VAL A 54 -1.73 -4.83 2.17
N VAL A 55 -1.94 -4.27 0.99
CA VAL A 55 -2.57 -2.96 0.80
C VAL A 55 -3.71 -3.05 -0.21
N TRP A 56 -4.71 -2.19 -0.09
CA TRP A 56 -5.75 -2.10 -1.09
C TRP A 56 -5.30 -1.18 -2.21
N SER A 57 -5.18 -1.70 -3.43
CA SER A 57 -4.85 -0.86 -4.57
C SER A 57 -6.10 -0.17 -5.10
N LEU A 58 -6.04 1.17 -5.20
CA LEU A 58 -7.09 1.99 -5.82
C LEU A 58 -7.03 1.96 -7.35
N ASP A 59 -5.90 1.57 -7.94
CA ASP A 59 -5.74 1.44 -9.39
C ASP A 59 -6.45 0.17 -9.91
N LYS A 60 -6.37 -0.91 -9.14
CA LYS A 60 -6.91 -2.23 -9.49
C LYS A 60 -8.16 -2.62 -8.72
N ASN A 61 -8.58 -1.81 -7.74
CA ASN A 61 -9.64 -2.09 -6.80
C ASN A 61 -9.53 -3.51 -6.23
N ALA A 62 -8.33 -3.88 -5.79
CA ALA A 62 -8.01 -5.22 -5.33
C ALA A 62 -6.88 -5.18 -4.30
N TRP A 63 -6.86 -6.19 -3.42
CA TRP A 63 -5.76 -6.43 -2.50
C TRP A 63 -4.46 -6.75 -3.25
N ARG A 64 -3.38 -6.09 -2.84
CA ARG A 64 -2.03 -6.30 -3.36
C ARG A 64 -1.07 -6.44 -2.20
N ASP A 65 -0.26 -7.48 -2.28
CA ASP A 65 0.89 -7.69 -1.44
C ASP A 65 2.11 -6.99 -2.06
N ILE A 66 2.75 -6.12 -1.31
CA ILE A 66 3.96 -5.40 -1.72
C ILE A 66 5.06 -5.79 -0.74
N ARG A 67 6.22 -6.23 -1.24
CA ARG A 67 7.37 -6.51 -0.38
C ARG A 67 8.00 -5.21 0.08
N SER A 68 8.16 -5.04 1.38
CA SER A 68 8.84 -3.88 1.96
C SER A 68 10.24 -3.70 1.40
N ASP A 69 10.91 -4.81 1.09
CA ASP A 69 12.23 -4.86 0.47
C ASP A 69 12.28 -4.20 -0.92
N THR A 70 11.19 -4.28 -1.69
CA THR A 70 11.11 -3.66 -3.02
C THR A 70 10.65 -2.21 -2.97
N ILE A 71 10.17 -1.72 -1.82
CA ILE A 71 9.68 -0.35 -1.68
C ILE A 71 10.87 0.59 -1.63
N THR A 72 10.99 1.41 -2.67
CA THR A 72 11.99 2.48 -2.75
C THR A 72 11.53 3.74 -2.04
N GLU A 73 10.25 4.09 -2.15
CA GLU A 73 9.70 5.31 -1.55
C GLU A 73 8.18 5.17 -1.34
N TRP A 74 7.62 5.91 -0.39
CA TRP A 74 6.17 6.07 -0.26
C TRP A 74 5.85 7.48 0.21
N ARG A 75 4.69 7.99 -0.22
CA ARG A 75 4.22 9.33 0.15
C ARG A 75 2.72 9.33 0.36
N VAL A 76 2.26 10.05 1.37
CA VAL A 76 0.83 10.27 1.60
C VAL A 76 0.30 11.17 0.48
N GLN A 77 -0.80 10.76 -0.14
CA GLN A 77 -1.50 11.60 -1.10
C GLN A 77 -2.45 12.50 -0.32
N ASP A 78 -1.90 13.60 0.19
CA ASP A 78 -2.68 14.73 0.70
C ASP A 78 -3.24 15.50 -0.51
N ASP A 79 -4.54 15.76 -0.51
CA ASP A 79 -5.25 16.62 -1.48
C ASP A 79 -5.16 18.09 -1.06
#